data_AF-A0A3B8WG18-F1
#
_entry.id   AF-A0A3B8WG18-F1
#
_cell.length_a   1.000
_cell.length_b   1.000
_cell.length_c   1.000
_cell.angle_alpha   90.00
_cell.angle_beta   90.00
_cell.angle_gamma   90.00
#
_symmetry.space_group_name_H-M   'P 1'
#
loop_
_entity.id
_entity.type
_entity.pdbx_description
1 polymer ?
#
loop_
_entity_poly.entity_id
_entity_poly.type
_entity_poly.pdbx_seq_one_letter_code
_entity_poly.pdbx_strand_id
1 'polypeptide(L)' 'VTYKGTVFTDFSLIRAGSLHRANGGYLLMDAIKVLEQPFVWDGLKRALRSKSIQINSLERELTLSGTISI' A
#
# COMPACT_ATOMS: atom_id res chain seq x y z
N VAL A 1 -11.65 7.44 -13.15
CA VAL A 1 -12.67 8.28 -13.81
C VAL A 1 -12.95 7.63 -15.15
N THR A 2 -14.19 7.27 -15.47
CA THR A 2 -14.51 6.52 -16.69
C THR A 2 -14.67 7.50 -17.85
N TYR A 3 -13.85 7.38 -18.89
CA TYR A 3 -14.03 8.14 -20.14
C TYR A 3 -14.47 7.16 -21.23
N LYS A 4 -15.66 7.40 -21.81
CA LYS A 4 -16.24 6.60 -22.90
C LYS A 4 -16.30 5.07 -22.66
N GLY A 5 -16.63 4.65 -21.43
CA GLY A 5 -16.80 3.22 -21.11
C GLY A 5 -15.49 2.44 -20.94
N THR A 6 -14.32 3.09 -21.05
CA THR A 6 -13.02 2.49 -20.76
C THR A 6 -12.52 2.96 -19.39
N VAL A 7 -11.93 2.04 -18.64
CA VAL A 7 -11.22 2.36 -17.39
C VAL A 7 -10.00 3.21 -17.77
N PHE A 8 -10.10 4.52 -17.56
CA PHE A 8 -9.00 5.45 -17.77
C PHE A 8 -8.23 5.59 -16.45
N THR A 9 -6.92 5.31 -16.50
CA THR A 9 -5.98 5.49 -15.39
C THR A 9 -4.84 6.41 -15.81
N ASP A 10 -4.44 7.30 -14.91
CA ASP A 10 -3.35 8.25 -15.12
C ASP A 10 -2.65 8.54 -13.78
N PHE A 11 -1.41 9.02 -13.81
CA PHE A 11 -0.62 9.32 -12.61
C PHE A 11 -1.27 10.37 -11.70
N SER A 12 -2.06 11.29 -12.28
CA SER A 12 -2.83 12.29 -11.53
C SER A 12 -3.86 11.69 -10.57
N LEU A 13 -4.24 10.42 -10.75
CA LEU A 13 -5.18 9.71 -9.88
C LEU A 13 -4.51 9.08 -8.65
N ILE A 14 -3.17 9.11 -8.57
CA ILE A 14 -2.42 8.57 -7.44
C ILE A 14 -2.69 9.43 -6.19
N ARG A 15 -3.19 8.80 -5.13
CA ARG A 15 -3.42 9.46 -3.84
C ARG A 15 -2.30 9.12 -2.87
N ALA A 16 -1.64 10.16 -2.35
CA ALA A 16 -0.58 10.01 -1.37
C ALA A 16 -1.13 9.43 -0.05
N GLY A 17 -0.58 8.30 0.38
CA GLY A 17 -0.84 7.68 1.68
C GLY A 17 -0.01 8.30 2.82
N SER A 18 -0.20 7.80 4.04
CA SER A 18 0.47 8.32 5.23
C SER A 18 2.00 8.24 5.16
N LEU A 19 2.56 7.17 4.60
CA LEU A 19 4.01 7.05 4.37
C LEU A 19 4.52 8.16 3.44
N HIS A 20 3.82 8.44 2.33
CA HIS A 20 4.21 9.52 1.42
C HIS A 20 4.19 10.89 2.09
N ARG A 21 3.17 11.16 2.92
CA ARG A 21 3.05 12.43 3.63
C ARG A 21 4.10 12.61 4.72
N ALA A 22 4.64 11.52 5.26
CA ALA A 22 5.67 11.56 6.29
C ALA A 22 7.10 11.67 5.73
N ASN A 23 7.27 11.71 4.40
CA ASN A 23 8.58 11.88 3.78
C ASN A 23 9.25 13.18 4.27
N GLY A 24 10.45 13.06 4.83
CA GLY A 24 11.19 14.20 5.40
C GLY A 24 10.79 14.59 6.83
N GLY A 25 9.92 13.82 7.48
CA GLY A 25 9.51 14.02 8.86
C GLY A 25 9.34 12.70 9.60
N TYR A 26 8.29 12.61 10.40
CA TYR A 26 7.98 11.45 11.23
C TYR A 26 6.54 11.00 11.00
N LEU A 27 6.33 9.68 11.01
CA LEU A 27 5.00 9.07 10.97
C LEU A 27 4.68 8.49 12.35
N LEU A 28 3.75 9.12 13.07
CA LEU A 28 3.19 8.57 14.29
C LEU A 28 1.95 7.73 13.95
N MET A 29 1.84 6.55 14.56
CA MET A 29 0.76 5.61 14.28
C MET A 29 0.43 4.79 15.52
N ASP A 30 -0.83 4.39 15.62
CA ASP A 30 -1.34 3.51 16.68
C ASP A 30 -0.89 2.08 16.42
N ALA A 31 -0.07 1.54 17.32
CA ALA A 31 0.51 0.20 17.18
C ALA A 31 -0.55 -0.91 17.19
N ILE A 32 -1.62 -0.76 17.97
CA ILE A 32 -2.69 -1.77 18.06
C ILE A 32 -3.38 -1.86 16.71
N LYS A 33 -3.79 -0.70 16.15
CA LYS A 33 -4.43 -0.65 14.83
C LYS A 33 -3.54 -1.23 13.72
N VAL A 34 -2.23 -0.98 13.79
CA VAL A 34 -1.28 -1.49 12.79
C VAL A 34 -1.17 -3.01 12.82
N LEU A 35 -1.29 -3.62 13.99
CA LEU A 35 -1.22 -5.07 14.17
C LEU A 35 -2.55 -5.77 13.91
N GLU A 36 -3.68 -5.10 14.18
CA GLU A 36 -5.02 -5.64 13.95
C GLU A 36 -5.45 -5.59 12.48
N GLN A 37 -5.01 -4.56 11.74
CA GLN A 37 -5.37 -4.42 10.33
C GLN A 37 -4.56 -5.38 9.47
N PRO A 38 -5.21 -6.28 8.70
CA PRO A 38 -4.52 -7.21 7.81
C PRO A 38 -3.56 -6.49 6.87
N PHE A 39 -2.41 -7.13 6.60
CA PHE A 39 -1.37 -6.69 5.66
C PHE A 39 -0.65 -5.37 6.00
N VAL A 40 -1.16 -4.54 6.91
CA VAL A 40 -0.54 -3.25 7.26
C VAL A 40 0.86 -3.43 7.85
N TRP A 41 1.03 -4.36 8.79
CA TRP A 41 2.34 -4.62 9.41
C TRP A 41 3.37 -5.13 8.40
N ASP A 42 2.99 -6.07 7.54
CA ASP A 42 3.88 -6.62 6.52
C ASP A 42 4.18 -5.61 5.41
N GLY A 43 3.19 -4.83 4.99
CA GLY A 43 3.34 -3.70 4.07
C GLY A 43 4.31 -2.65 4.61
N LEU A 44 4.19 -2.29 5.90
CA LEU A 44 5.09 -1.35 6.56
C LEU A 44 6.53 -1.88 6.59
N LYS A 45 6.75 -3.10 7.08
CA LYS A 45 8.08 -3.72 7.11
C LYS A 45 8.72 -3.74 5.72
N ARG A 46 7.93 -4.07 4.69
CA ARG A 46 8.38 -4.14 3.30
C ARG A 46 8.79 -2.77 2.78
N ALA A 47 7.94 -1.75 2.95
CA ALA A 47 8.22 -0.40 2.49
C ALA A 47 9.46 0.21 3.16
N LEU A 48 9.66 -0.06 4.45
CA LEU A 48 10.84 0.38 5.19
C LEU A 48 12.11 -0.34 4.72
N ARG A 49 12.04 -1.65 4.51
CA ARG A 49 13.19 -2.45 4.04
C ARG A 49 13.62 -2.09 2.62
N SER A 50 12.66 -1.92 1.72
CA SER A 50 12.92 -1.55 0.32
C SER A 50 13.25 -0.07 0.13
N LYS A 51 13.00 0.77 1.14
CA LYS A 51 13.01 2.24 1.05
C LYS A 51 12.14 2.77 -0.10
N SER A 52 11.09 2.03 -0.46
CA SER A 52 10.20 2.34 -1.58
C SER A 52 8.76 2.03 -1.20
N ILE A 53 7.87 2.98 -1.48
CA ILE A 53 6.43 2.84 -1.25
C ILE A 53 5.81 2.29 -2.55
N GLN A 54 5.19 1.13 -2.46
CA GLN A 54 4.53 0.46 -3.59
C GLN A 54 3.02 0.52 -3.37
N ILE A 55 2.27 0.88 -4.42
CA ILE A 55 0.81 0.87 -4.40
C ILE A 55 0.36 -0.53 -4.84
N ASN A 56 -0.14 -1.32 -3.91
CA ASN A 56 -0.63 -2.68 -4.19
C ASN A 56 -2.16 -2.69 -4.30
N SER A 57 -2.69 -3.55 -5.17
CA SER A 57 -4.10 -3.93 -5.11
C SER A 57 -4.32 -5.01 -4.06
N LEU A 58 -5.55 -5.13 -3.56
CA LEU A 58 -5.92 -6.17 -2.60
C LEU A 58 -5.64 -7.57 -3.16
N GLU A 59 -5.89 -7.82 -4.45
CA GLU A 59 -5.59 -9.13 -5.04
C GLU A 59 -4.09 -9.44 -4.94
N ARG A 60 -3.24 -8.45 -5.18
CA ARG A 60 -1.79 -8.62 -5.06
C ARG A 60 -1.36 -8.92 -3.63
N GLU A 61 -1.97 -8.27 -2.63
CA GLU A 61 -1.67 -8.56 -1.23
C GLU A 61 -2.14 -9.96 -0.81
N LEU A 62 -3.30 -10.40 -1.30
CA LEU A 62 -3.80 -11.76 -1.10
C LEU A 62 -2.88 -12.81 -1.76
N THR A 63 -2.38 -12.57 -2.99
CA THR A 63 -1.41 -13.46 -3.63
C THR A 63 -0.08 -13.51 -2.87
N LEU A 64 0.36 -12.37 -2.31
CA LEU A 64 1.59 -12.30 -1.50
C LEU A 64 1.45 -13.02 -0.16
N SER A 65 0.27 -13.03 0.45
CA SER A 65 -0.02 -13.85 1.64
C SER A 65 -0.29 -15.32 1.30
N GLY A 66 -0.76 -15.59 0.08
CA GLY A 66 -1.20 -16.90 -0.38
C GLY A 66 -0.28 -17.59 -1.38
N THR A 67 1.02 -17.24 -1.45
CA THR A 67 1.99 -18.06 -2.19
C THR A 67 2.20 -19.38 -1.47
N ILE A 68 1.19 -20.24 -1.51
CA ILE A 68 1.37 -21.68 -1.51
C ILE A 68 1.95 -21.95 -2.90
N SER A 69 3.28 -22.05 -2.97
CA SER A 69 3.92 -22.72 -4.09
C SER A 69 3.34 -24.13 -4.15
N ILE A 70 2.59 -24.43 -5.20
CA ILE A 70 2.35 -25.80 -5.66
C ILE A 70 3.42 -26.11 -6.70
#